data_AF-A0A1B6IBI7-F1
#
_entry.id   AF-A0A1B6IBI7-F1
#
_cell.length_a   1.000
_cell.length_b   1.000
_cell.length_c   1.000
_cell.angle_alpha   90.00
_cell.angle_beta   90.00
_cell.angle_gamma   90.00
#
_symmetry.space_group_name_H-M   'P 1'
#
loop_
_entity.id
_entity.type
_entity.pdbx_description
1 polymer ?
#
loop_
_entity_poly.entity_id
_entity_poly.type
_entity_poly.pdbx_seq_one_letter_code
_entity_poly.pdbx_strand_id
1 'polypeptide(L)'
;MWSAVDCSVVPLILTIVMSVGGFENLERTQDLSSDNMLDNLKKEAMGDSSRRLHPLLPNPMSPARLRHSRHLLGRGSSGQSHLPTPEALVGGPFQDLTGTSIYGMGSSSPTIHDNHKPVIANCSKFQPSVKEEEPAGTFVFRVTATDRDPPENGGNITYAFVSAPGDRLKFSIDSQTGDIRTRHMFDRDEPSREKEQYLTIRATDNGRPQLDDVCTYKVIIEDINDNQPVFDKVNYVESVPQDLPPGQEVMRISATDIDDGNNSIVFY
;
A
#
# COMPACT_ATOMS: atom_id res chain seq x y z
N MET A 1 -51.93 60.31 52.33
CA MET A 1 -52.08 59.02 51.65
C MET A 1 -51.68 59.23 50.20
N TRP A 2 -50.37 59.19 49.91
CA TRP A 2 -49.83 59.13 48.55
C TRP A 2 -48.91 57.92 48.56
N SER A 3 -49.40 56.85 47.95
CA SER A 3 -48.68 55.59 47.83
C SER A 3 -47.49 55.82 46.89
N ALA A 4 -46.30 55.41 47.34
CA ALA A 4 -45.16 55.27 46.46
C ALA A 4 -45.56 54.35 45.30
N VAL A 5 -45.38 54.84 44.07
CA VAL A 5 -45.49 54.01 42.88
C VAL A 5 -44.23 53.16 42.90
N ASP A 6 -44.44 51.86 43.12
CA ASP A 6 -43.40 50.84 43.02
C ASP A 6 -42.83 50.91 41.61
N CYS A 7 -41.62 51.45 41.49
CA CYS A 7 -40.90 51.49 40.23
C CYS A 7 -40.40 50.06 40.01
N SER A 8 -41.25 49.23 39.40
CA SER A 8 -40.85 47.92 38.91
C SER A 8 -39.80 48.15 37.83
N VAL A 9 -38.54 48.19 38.24
CA VAL A 9 -37.38 48.20 37.35
C VAL A 9 -37.41 46.84 36.66
N VAL A 10 -38.09 46.77 35.51
CA VAL A 10 -37.90 45.65 34.60
C VAL A 10 -36.45 45.78 34.15
N PRO A 11 -35.55 44.85 34.51
CA PRO A 11 -34.18 44.95 34.06
C PRO A 11 -34.19 44.90 32.53
N LEU A 12 -33.74 45.99 31.91
CA LEU A 12 -33.42 46.01 30.49
C LEU A 12 -32.21 45.10 30.33
N ILE A 13 -32.45 43.91 29.80
CA ILE A 13 -31.41 42.95 29.43
C ILE A 13 -31.08 43.21 27.96
N LEU A 14 -29.81 43.50 27.69
CA LEU A 14 -29.32 43.58 26.31
C LEU A 14 -28.87 42.18 25.88
N THR A 15 -29.49 41.65 24.83
CA THR A 15 -29.05 40.41 24.20
C THR A 15 -27.99 40.73 23.14
N ILE A 16 -26.78 40.22 23.31
CA ILE A 16 -25.73 40.28 22.29
C ILE A 16 -25.75 38.97 21.53
N VAL A 17 -25.76 39.04 20.19
CA VAL A 17 -25.62 37.88 19.31
C VAL A 17 -24.36 38.08 18.48
N MET A 18 -23.35 37.23 18.69
CA MET A 18 -22.18 37.15 17.82
C MET A 18 -22.32 35.91 16.96
N SER A 19 -22.32 36.11 15.63
CA SER A 19 -22.26 35.03 14.66
C SER A 19 -20.82 34.93 14.17
N VAL A 20 -20.23 33.74 14.29
CA VAL A 20 -18.91 33.46 13.73
C VAL A 20 -19.09 33.20 12.23
N GLY A 21 -18.64 34.15 11.41
CA GLY A 21 -18.81 34.09 9.95
C GLY A 21 -17.89 33.05 9.32
N GLY A 22 -18.49 32.05 8.67
CA GLY A 22 -17.75 31.03 7.90
C GLY A 22 -18.68 30.12 7.13
N PHE A 23 -19.39 30.62 6.11
CA PHE A 23 -20.03 29.81 5.06
C PHE A 23 -20.19 30.63 3.78
N GLU A 24 -19.24 30.53 2.85
CA GLU A 24 -19.55 30.59 1.42
C GLU A 24 -19.49 29.16 0.89
N ASN A 25 -20.66 28.53 0.81
CA ASN A 25 -20.85 27.24 0.15
C ASN A 25 -20.72 27.43 -1.37
N LEU A 26 -19.72 26.79 -1.98
CA LEU A 26 -19.83 26.39 -3.38
C LEU A 26 -20.63 25.08 -3.40
N GLU A 27 -21.94 25.19 -3.57
CA GLU A 27 -22.84 24.04 -3.75
C GLU A 27 -22.36 23.17 -4.92
N ARG A 28 -22.01 21.91 -4.64
CA ARG A 28 -22.22 20.82 -5.59
C ARG A 28 -22.88 19.65 -4.85
N THR A 29 -24.20 19.65 -4.96
CA THR A 29 -25.14 18.60 -4.57
C THR A 29 -24.61 17.17 -4.80
N GLN A 30 -24.49 16.39 -3.73
CA GLN A 30 -24.96 15.00 -3.69
C GLN A 30 -25.54 14.71 -2.31
N ASP A 31 -26.87 14.63 -2.30
CA ASP A 31 -27.73 14.27 -1.20
C ASP A 31 -27.58 12.77 -0.90
N LEU A 32 -26.98 12.42 0.25
CA LEU A 32 -27.05 11.08 0.84
C LEU A 32 -27.28 11.23 2.34
N SER A 33 -28.53 11.56 2.69
CA SER A 33 -29.08 11.43 4.03
C SER A 33 -28.95 9.99 4.55
N SER A 34 -28.44 9.87 5.77
CA SER A 34 -28.15 8.63 6.51
C SER A 34 -29.38 7.85 7.00
N ASP A 35 -30.59 8.13 6.50
CA ASP A 35 -31.83 7.49 6.96
C ASP A 35 -32.35 6.34 6.07
N ASN A 36 -31.58 5.88 5.07
CA ASN A 36 -32.05 4.87 4.10
C ASN A 36 -31.27 3.54 4.08
N MET A 37 -30.55 3.19 5.16
CA MET A 37 -29.74 1.97 5.21
C MET A 37 -30.21 0.91 6.25
N LEU A 38 -31.43 1.03 6.77
CA LEU A 38 -32.03 -0.03 7.62
C LEU A 38 -33.31 -0.67 7.08
N ASP A 39 -33.88 -0.19 5.97
CA ASP A 39 -35.11 -0.77 5.39
C ASP A 39 -34.88 -1.79 4.26
N ASN A 40 -33.63 -1.96 3.79
CA ASN A 40 -33.29 -2.93 2.75
C ASN A 40 -32.71 -4.27 3.26
N LEU A 41 -32.69 -4.51 4.57
CA LEU A 41 -32.24 -5.78 5.16
C LEU A 41 -33.37 -6.67 5.71
N LYS A 42 -34.65 -6.34 5.47
CA LYS A 42 -35.80 -7.14 5.94
C LYS A 42 -36.85 -7.51 4.88
N LYS A 43 -36.52 -7.42 3.58
CA LYS A 43 -37.44 -7.76 2.48
C LYS A 43 -36.97 -8.86 1.50
N GLU A 44 -36.08 -9.75 1.92
CA GLU A 44 -35.78 -11.00 1.19
C GLU A 44 -35.88 -12.24 2.06
N ALA A 45 -36.79 -12.23 3.03
CA ALA A 45 -37.17 -13.43 3.76
C ALA A 45 -38.69 -13.50 3.86
N MET A 46 -39.34 -14.07 2.83
CA MET A 46 -40.51 -14.98 2.90
C MET A 46 -41.23 -15.08 1.53
N GLY A 47 -41.22 -16.29 0.96
CA GLY A 47 -42.30 -16.81 0.10
C GLY A 47 -42.06 -16.75 -1.42
N ASP A 48 -41.73 -17.87 -2.06
CA ASP A 48 -42.77 -18.73 -2.66
C ASP A 48 -42.19 -20.08 -3.13
N SER A 49 -42.95 -21.14 -2.87
CA SER A 49 -42.63 -22.54 -3.14
C SER A 49 -43.38 -23.03 -4.38
N SER A 50 -42.66 -23.31 -5.48
CA SER A 50 -42.96 -24.47 -6.35
C SER A 50 -42.06 -24.54 -7.57
N ARG A 51 -41.13 -25.51 -7.58
CA ARG A 51 -41.01 -26.52 -8.66
C ARG A 51 -39.94 -27.55 -8.28
N ARG A 52 -40.40 -28.78 -8.05
CA ARG A 52 -39.58 -29.99 -7.96
C ARG A 52 -38.88 -30.26 -9.30
N LEU A 53 -37.58 -30.55 -9.28
CA LEU A 53 -36.95 -31.61 -10.08
C LEU A 53 -35.77 -32.19 -9.27
N HIS A 54 -35.67 -33.53 -9.28
CA HIS A 54 -34.78 -34.37 -8.47
C HIS A 54 -33.28 -34.26 -8.84
N PRO A 55 -32.35 -34.69 -7.95
CA PRO A 55 -30.91 -34.54 -8.14
C PRO A 55 -30.29 -35.77 -8.82
N LEU A 56 -29.37 -35.55 -9.76
CA LEU A 56 -28.43 -36.58 -10.24
C LEU A 56 -27.06 -35.98 -10.52
N LEU A 57 -26.11 -36.25 -9.63
CA LEU A 57 -24.69 -36.48 -9.91
C LEU A 57 -24.22 -37.57 -8.92
N PRO A 58 -23.12 -38.30 -9.15
CA PRO A 58 -22.04 -38.05 -10.11
C PRO A 58 -21.56 -39.30 -10.89
N ASN A 59 -20.70 -39.11 -11.91
CA ASN A 59 -19.46 -39.89 -11.98
C ASN A 59 -18.41 -39.30 -12.95
N PRO A 60 -17.10 -39.52 -12.69
CA PRO A 60 -15.98 -38.93 -13.41
C PRO A 60 -15.46 -39.88 -14.51
N MET A 61 -14.83 -39.33 -15.55
CA MET A 61 -13.94 -40.13 -16.42
C MET A 61 -12.65 -39.40 -16.79
N SER A 62 -11.61 -40.23 -16.83
CA SER A 62 -10.17 -40.00 -16.92
C SER A 62 -9.69 -39.95 -18.39
N PRO A 63 -8.37 -39.79 -18.65
CA PRO A 63 -7.86 -39.06 -19.82
C PRO A 63 -7.75 -39.89 -21.10
N ALA A 64 -7.87 -39.19 -22.23
CA ALA A 64 -7.74 -39.74 -23.57
C ALA A 64 -6.33 -40.26 -23.88
N ARG A 65 -6.30 -41.49 -24.41
CA ARG A 65 -5.13 -42.27 -24.82
C ARG A 65 -4.88 -42.01 -26.32
N LEU A 66 -3.72 -41.47 -26.68
CA LEU A 66 -3.27 -41.34 -28.07
C LEU A 66 -3.04 -42.73 -28.70
N ARG A 67 -3.87 -43.10 -29.67
CA ARG A 67 -3.66 -44.28 -30.52
C ARG A 67 -2.92 -43.90 -31.80
N HIS A 68 -1.90 -44.71 -32.08
CA HIS A 68 -1.18 -44.81 -33.34
C HIS A 68 -2.12 -45.04 -34.53
N SER A 69 -1.79 -44.45 -35.68
CA SER A 69 -2.32 -44.84 -36.99
C SER A 69 -1.18 -45.35 -37.87
N ARG A 70 -1.19 -46.66 -38.14
CA ARG A 70 -0.47 -47.35 -39.21
C ARG A 70 -1.30 -47.28 -40.49
N HIS A 71 -0.68 -46.91 -41.61
CA HIS A 71 -1.14 -47.25 -42.97
C HIS A 71 0.10 -47.74 -43.77
N LEU A 72 0.20 -49.04 -44.04
CA LEU A 72 -0.07 -49.74 -45.32
C LEU A 72 0.81 -49.23 -46.49
N LEU A 73 1.92 -49.92 -46.80
CA LEU A 73 2.06 -51.02 -47.80
C LEU A 73 1.85 -50.58 -49.26
N GLY A 74 2.96 -50.45 -49.98
CA GLY A 74 3.07 -50.46 -51.44
C GLY A 74 4.32 -51.26 -51.85
N ARG A 75 4.17 -52.16 -52.81
CA ARG A 75 5.07 -53.28 -53.15
C ARG A 75 5.58 -53.12 -54.59
N GLY A 76 6.82 -53.54 -54.85
CA GLY A 76 7.42 -53.79 -56.18
C GLY A 76 8.54 -52.80 -56.55
N SER A 77 9.69 -53.17 -57.13
CA SER A 77 10.24 -54.44 -57.62
C SER A 77 11.71 -54.21 -58.03
N SER A 78 12.57 -55.22 -57.76
CA SER A 78 13.78 -55.65 -58.52
C SER A 78 14.87 -54.65 -58.95
N GLY A 79 16.12 -54.93 -58.55
CA GLY A 79 17.29 -54.73 -59.44
C GLY A 79 18.62 -54.34 -58.78
N GLN A 80 19.55 -55.31 -58.76
CA GLN A 80 21.03 -55.16 -58.85
C GLN A 80 21.88 -54.67 -57.65
N SER A 81 22.50 -55.66 -57.01
CA SER A 81 23.94 -55.81 -56.72
C SER A 81 24.87 -54.61 -56.88
N HIS A 82 25.48 -54.16 -55.78
CA HIS A 82 26.93 -54.25 -55.54
C HIS A 82 27.29 -53.69 -54.15
N LEU A 83 27.90 -54.52 -53.31
CA LEU A 83 28.71 -54.09 -52.15
C LEU A 83 30.07 -53.57 -52.66
N PRO A 84 30.69 -52.60 -51.96
CA PRO A 84 31.80 -53.01 -51.11
C PRO A 84 31.76 -52.42 -49.68
N THR A 85 32.55 -53.10 -48.85
CA THR A 85 32.86 -52.97 -47.41
C THR A 85 33.20 -51.58 -46.88
N PRO A 86 32.88 -51.26 -45.60
CA PRO A 86 33.57 -50.19 -44.88
C PRO A 86 34.82 -50.76 -44.19
N GLU A 87 36.01 -50.41 -44.70
CA GLU A 87 37.24 -50.52 -43.93
C GLU A 87 37.25 -49.50 -42.79
N ALA A 88 37.65 -49.99 -41.62
CA ALA A 88 37.82 -49.23 -40.41
C ALA A 88 39.01 -48.27 -40.54
N LEU A 89 38.78 -46.98 -40.28
CA LEU A 89 39.83 -46.09 -39.78
C LEU A 89 39.32 -45.41 -38.51
N VAL A 90 39.67 -46.06 -37.40
CA VAL A 90 39.70 -45.50 -36.06
C VAL A 90 40.70 -44.34 -36.08
N GLY A 91 40.20 -43.10 -36.11
CA GLY A 91 41.01 -41.91 -35.90
C GLY A 91 41.48 -41.86 -34.45
N GLY A 92 42.68 -42.38 -34.20
CA GLY A 92 43.39 -42.21 -32.92
C GLY A 92 43.83 -40.75 -32.70
N PRO A 93 44.20 -40.38 -31.46
CA PRO A 93 44.56 -39.02 -31.11
C PRO A 93 45.86 -38.59 -31.81
N PHE A 94 45.83 -37.39 -32.38
CA PHE A 94 47.00 -36.67 -32.90
C PHE A 94 47.92 -36.31 -31.72
N GLN A 95 49.11 -36.92 -31.67
CA GLN A 95 50.15 -36.60 -30.70
C GLN A 95 51.10 -35.56 -31.33
N ASP A 96 51.21 -34.39 -30.71
CA ASP A 96 52.26 -33.42 -31.02
C ASP A 96 53.56 -33.77 -30.25
N LEU A 97 54.71 -33.54 -30.88
CA LEU A 97 56.05 -33.99 -30.47
C LEU A 97 56.65 -33.21 -29.28
N THR A 98 55.82 -32.76 -28.34
CA THR A 98 56.26 -32.02 -27.15
C THR A 98 55.83 -32.65 -25.83
N GLY A 99 55.15 -33.82 -25.85
CA GLY A 99 54.85 -34.58 -24.63
C GLY A 99 54.04 -33.82 -23.57
N THR A 100 53.41 -32.71 -23.92
CA THR A 100 52.57 -31.95 -23.00
C THR A 100 51.12 -32.33 -23.24
N SER A 101 50.58 -33.05 -22.27
CA SER A 101 49.19 -33.47 -22.27
C SER A 101 48.28 -32.26 -22.07
N ILE A 102 47.59 -31.82 -23.13
CA ILE A 102 46.50 -30.84 -23.05
C ILE A 102 45.20 -31.56 -22.65
N TYR A 103 45.18 -32.18 -21.46
CA TYR A 103 43.90 -32.57 -20.86
C TYR A 103 43.11 -31.31 -20.54
N GLY A 104 42.01 -31.13 -21.28
CA GLY A 104 40.82 -30.39 -20.91
C GLY A 104 41.04 -29.07 -20.18
N MET A 105 40.97 -27.96 -20.93
CA MET A 105 40.29 -26.79 -20.39
C MET A 105 38.81 -27.16 -20.23
N GLY A 106 38.51 -27.92 -19.18
CA GLY A 106 37.17 -27.93 -18.62
C GLY A 106 36.91 -26.48 -18.25
N SER A 107 35.94 -25.88 -18.93
CA SER A 107 35.28 -24.67 -18.45
C SER A 107 34.58 -25.04 -17.14
N SER A 108 35.33 -25.24 -16.06
CA SER A 108 34.80 -25.01 -14.72
C SER A 108 34.58 -23.52 -14.66
N SER A 109 33.38 -23.10 -15.10
CA SER A 109 32.87 -21.77 -14.78
C SER A 109 33.18 -21.57 -13.30
N PRO A 110 33.97 -20.56 -12.91
CA PRO A 110 34.26 -20.34 -11.51
C PRO A 110 32.90 -20.29 -10.81
N THR A 111 32.64 -21.21 -9.89
CA THR A 111 31.45 -21.14 -9.04
C THR A 111 31.64 -19.90 -8.21
N ILE A 112 31.03 -18.80 -8.65
CA ILE A 112 30.96 -17.56 -7.90
C ILE A 112 30.13 -17.91 -6.68
N HIS A 113 30.80 -18.04 -5.54
CA HIS A 113 30.14 -18.39 -4.29
C HIS A 113 29.38 -17.18 -3.77
N ASP A 114 28.09 -17.37 -3.55
CA ASP A 114 27.23 -16.44 -2.83
C ASP A 114 27.44 -16.66 -1.32
N ASN A 115 28.29 -15.84 -0.70
CA ASN A 115 28.67 -15.99 0.71
C ASN A 115 28.44 -14.73 1.54
N HIS A 116 27.97 -13.65 0.92
CA HIS A 116 27.46 -12.48 1.59
C HIS A 116 25.97 -12.34 1.28
N LYS A 117 25.23 -11.93 2.30
CA LYS A 117 23.85 -11.47 2.13
C LYS A 117 23.86 -9.98 1.75
N PRO A 118 22.79 -9.48 1.10
CA PRO A 118 22.61 -8.05 0.96
C PRO A 118 22.50 -7.43 2.35
N VAL A 119 22.92 -6.17 2.49
CA VAL A 119 22.81 -5.43 3.75
C VAL A 119 22.06 -4.14 3.50
N ILE A 120 20.90 -3.97 4.12
CA ILE A 120 20.10 -2.75 4.01
C ILE A 120 20.81 -1.61 4.75
N ALA A 121 21.01 -0.49 4.05
CA ALA A 121 21.66 0.69 4.60
C ALA A 121 20.72 1.46 5.55
N ASN A 122 21.30 2.04 6.60
CA ASN A 122 20.62 2.92 7.56
C ASN A 122 19.36 2.32 8.21
N CYS A 123 19.26 0.99 8.27
CA CYS A 123 18.17 0.32 8.97
C CYS A 123 18.09 0.82 10.43
N SER A 124 16.89 1.18 10.86
CA SER A 124 16.59 1.76 12.19
C SER A 124 17.29 3.08 12.54
N LYS A 125 18.13 3.63 11.67
CA LYS A 125 18.82 4.93 11.85
C LYS A 125 18.19 6.06 11.06
N PHE A 126 17.47 5.71 10.00
CA PHE A 126 16.76 6.64 9.14
C PHE A 126 15.26 6.55 9.40
N GLN A 127 14.64 7.71 9.63
CA GLN A 127 13.20 7.84 9.83
C GLN A 127 12.62 8.61 8.64
N PRO A 128 12.06 7.90 7.64
CA PRO A 128 11.40 8.55 6.51
C PRO A 128 10.11 9.24 6.96
N SER A 129 9.70 10.26 6.20
CA SER A 129 8.44 10.95 6.41
C SER A 129 7.78 11.31 5.07
N VAL A 130 6.48 11.55 5.11
CA VAL A 130 5.68 12.06 3.99
C VAL A 130 4.60 12.96 4.57
N LYS A 131 4.32 14.08 3.91
CA LYS A 131 3.22 14.95 4.31
C LYS A 131 1.88 14.30 4.04
N GLU A 132 0.91 14.58 4.88
CA GLU A 132 -0.48 14.31 4.55
C GLU A 132 -0.96 15.16 3.36
N GLU A 133 -2.14 14.84 2.84
CA GLU A 133 -2.78 15.44 1.67
C GLU A 133 -1.98 15.38 0.35
N GLU A 134 -0.79 14.77 0.39
CA GLU A 134 0.00 14.45 -0.80
C GLU A 134 -0.71 13.36 -1.63
N PRO A 135 -0.81 13.52 -2.96
CA PRO A 135 -1.54 12.58 -3.80
C PRO A 135 -0.91 11.18 -3.83
N ALA A 136 -1.69 10.21 -4.28
CA ALA A 136 -1.18 8.87 -4.54
C ALA A 136 0.00 8.91 -5.54
N GLY A 137 1.05 8.15 -5.24
CA GLY A 137 2.28 8.09 -6.04
C GLY A 137 3.39 9.01 -5.54
N THR A 138 3.15 9.81 -4.49
CA THR A 138 4.19 10.62 -3.85
C THR A 138 5.34 9.74 -3.37
N PHE A 139 6.57 10.14 -3.71
CA PHE A 139 7.79 9.48 -3.30
C PHE A 139 8.06 9.74 -1.82
N VAL A 140 8.31 8.65 -1.07
CA VAL A 140 8.59 8.73 0.37
C VAL A 140 10.10 8.62 0.58
N PHE A 141 10.69 7.49 0.20
CA PHE A 141 12.13 7.27 0.27
C PHE A 141 12.56 6.10 -0.63
N ARG A 142 13.87 5.94 -0.78
CA ARG A 142 14.48 4.79 -1.45
C ARG A 142 15.18 3.91 -0.42
N VAL A 143 14.78 2.64 -0.33
CA VAL A 143 15.59 1.64 0.38
C VAL A 143 16.80 1.29 -0.48
N THR A 144 17.97 1.14 0.15
CA THR A 144 19.18 0.71 -0.53
C THR A 144 19.80 -0.43 0.24
N ALA A 145 20.25 -1.45 -0.48
CA ALA A 145 21.05 -2.52 0.06
C ALA A 145 22.31 -2.71 -0.77
N THR A 146 23.37 -3.20 -0.14
CA THR A 146 24.63 -3.53 -0.81
C THR A 146 25.01 -4.95 -0.49
N ASP A 147 25.42 -5.69 -1.50
CA ASP A 147 26.01 -7.00 -1.37
C ASP A 147 27.50 -6.92 -1.73
N ARG A 148 28.34 -7.73 -1.07
CA ARG A 148 29.79 -7.75 -1.28
C ARG A 148 30.22 -8.84 -2.27
N ASP A 149 29.29 -9.65 -2.74
CA ASP A 149 29.55 -10.67 -3.74
C ASP A 149 29.69 -10.07 -5.15
N PRO A 150 30.34 -10.80 -6.09
CA PRO A 150 30.49 -10.33 -7.47
C PRO A 150 29.15 -10.03 -8.14
N PRO A 151 29.12 -9.17 -9.17
CA PRO A 151 27.88 -8.64 -9.75
C PRO A 151 26.85 -9.70 -10.18
N GLU A 152 27.29 -10.90 -10.52
CA GLU A 152 26.44 -12.02 -10.89
C GLU A 152 25.49 -12.46 -9.74
N ASN A 153 25.96 -12.40 -8.50
CA ASN A 153 25.21 -12.79 -7.31
C ASN A 153 24.76 -11.55 -6.51
N GLY A 154 25.68 -10.60 -6.25
CA GLY A 154 25.43 -9.43 -5.42
C GLY A 154 25.05 -8.14 -6.15
N GLY A 155 25.15 -8.13 -7.49
CA GLY A 155 24.91 -6.92 -8.30
C GLY A 155 23.45 -6.61 -8.59
N ASN A 156 22.55 -7.58 -8.42
CA ASN A 156 21.11 -7.41 -8.66
C ASN A 156 20.31 -7.77 -7.41
N ILE A 157 19.97 -6.75 -6.63
CA ILE A 157 19.16 -6.88 -5.42
C ILE A 157 17.73 -6.50 -5.73
N THR A 158 16.79 -7.34 -5.31
CA THR A 158 15.36 -7.09 -5.44
C THR A 158 14.73 -6.75 -4.11
N TYR A 159 13.72 -5.87 -4.15
CA TYR A 159 13.03 -5.37 -2.96
C TYR A 159 11.56 -5.74 -2.94
N ALA A 160 11.05 -6.09 -1.76
CA ALA A 160 9.64 -6.38 -1.54
C ALA A 160 9.19 -6.11 -0.11
N PHE A 161 7.89 -5.88 0.09
CA PHE A 161 7.29 -5.91 1.43
C PHE A 161 7.20 -7.34 1.94
N VAL A 162 7.55 -7.56 3.22
CA VAL A 162 7.61 -8.91 3.83
C VAL A 162 6.25 -9.55 4.03
N SER A 163 5.17 -8.76 4.15
CA SER A 163 3.74 -9.14 4.21
C SER A 163 3.06 -8.50 5.42
N ALA A 164 2.61 -7.26 5.27
CA ALA A 164 1.41 -6.81 5.96
C ALA A 164 0.39 -6.44 4.88
N PRO A 165 -0.83 -7.03 4.90
CA PRO A 165 -1.90 -6.68 3.95
C PRO A 165 -2.18 -5.17 3.95
N GLY A 166 -2.07 -4.51 5.11
CA GLY A 166 -2.22 -3.06 5.26
C GLY A 166 -1.14 -2.25 4.53
N ASP A 167 0.15 -2.61 4.69
CA ASP A 167 1.26 -1.89 4.06
C ASP A 167 1.13 -1.85 2.52
N ARG A 168 0.69 -2.96 1.91
CA ARG A 168 0.52 -3.07 0.45
C ARG A 168 -0.66 -2.25 -0.10
N LEU A 169 -1.62 -1.91 0.76
CA LEU A 169 -2.73 -1.04 0.39
C LEU A 169 -2.31 0.42 0.44
N LYS A 170 -1.41 0.77 1.37
CA LYS A 170 -1.01 2.15 1.63
C LYS A 170 0.23 2.60 0.87
N PHE A 171 1.15 1.68 0.58
CA PHE A 171 2.42 1.94 -0.08
C PHE A 171 2.72 0.93 -1.19
N SER A 172 3.55 1.36 -2.12
CA SER A 172 4.13 0.56 -3.19
C SER A 172 5.65 0.61 -3.10
N ILE A 173 6.30 -0.47 -3.51
CA ILE A 173 7.76 -0.56 -3.63
C ILE A 173 8.10 -1.01 -5.05
N ASP A 174 9.01 -0.28 -5.70
CA ASP A 174 9.60 -0.70 -6.95
C ASP A 174 10.69 -1.73 -6.66
N SER A 175 10.54 -2.93 -7.23
CA SER A 175 11.37 -4.07 -6.86
C SER A 175 12.81 -3.98 -7.33
N GLN A 176 13.15 -3.09 -8.26
CA GLN A 176 14.51 -2.95 -8.81
C GLN A 176 15.24 -1.75 -8.22
N THR A 177 14.52 -0.64 -8.03
CA THR A 177 15.10 0.62 -7.54
C THR A 177 15.02 0.76 -6.02
N GLY A 178 14.09 0.06 -5.37
CA GLY A 178 13.80 0.25 -3.95
C GLY A 178 13.02 1.54 -3.65
N ASP A 179 12.48 2.21 -4.68
CA ASP A 179 11.64 3.40 -4.47
C ASP A 179 10.33 3.02 -3.78
N ILE A 180 10.01 3.71 -2.71
CA ILE A 180 8.74 3.57 -2.00
C ILE A 180 7.87 4.79 -2.27
N ARG A 181 6.62 4.54 -2.68
CA ARG A 181 5.63 5.56 -3.01
C ARG A 181 4.30 5.29 -2.31
N THR A 182 3.57 6.34 -1.96
CA THR A 182 2.21 6.24 -1.44
C THR A 182 1.26 5.65 -2.49
N ARG A 183 0.19 4.98 -2.06
CA ARG A 183 -0.88 4.48 -2.93
C ARG A 183 -2.20 5.23 -2.76
N HIS A 184 -2.29 6.06 -1.74
CA HIS A 184 -3.44 6.91 -1.44
C HIS A 184 -2.92 8.17 -0.74
N MET A 185 -3.80 9.14 -0.65
CA MET A 185 -3.62 10.34 0.14
C MET A 185 -3.89 10.00 1.61
N PHE A 186 -2.97 10.39 2.49
CA PHE A 186 -3.18 10.30 3.93
C PHE A 186 -3.86 11.59 4.37
N ASP A 187 -4.80 11.49 5.32
CA ASP A 187 -5.09 12.61 6.23
C ASP A 187 -4.86 12.09 7.65
N ARG A 188 -4.28 12.92 8.48
CA ARG A 188 -3.68 12.60 9.76
C ARG A 188 -4.58 13.02 10.92
N ASP A 189 -5.52 13.92 10.66
CA ASP A 189 -6.32 14.61 11.67
C ASP A 189 -7.61 13.87 12.03
N GLU A 190 -7.99 12.86 11.24
CA GLU A 190 -9.04 11.94 11.67
C GLU A 190 -8.60 11.07 12.89
N PRO A 191 -9.43 10.96 13.94
CA PRO A 191 -9.10 10.21 15.17
C PRO A 191 -8.80 8.72 14.98
N SER A 192 -9.27 8.14 13.87
CA SER A 192 -9.08 6.74 13.51
C SER A 192 -7.83 6.49 12.67
N ARG A 193 -7.14 7.55 12.23
CA ARG A 193 -6.06 7.47 11.25
C ARG A 193 -4.69 7.41 11.90
N GLU A 194 -3.74 6.94 11.10
CA GLU A 194 -2.44 6.50 11.57
C GLU A 194 -1.38 7.57 11.28
N LYS A 195 -0.89 8.23 12.34
CA LYS A 195 0.21 9.22 12.28
C LYS A 195 1.56 8.63 11.88
N GLU A 196 1.67 7.31 11.90
CA GLU A 196 2.88 6.57 11.57
C GLU A 196 2.55 5.23 10.92
N GLN A 197 3.44 4.76 10.05
CA GLN A 197 3.32 3.49 9.32
C GLN A 197 4.60 2.67 9.51
N TYR A 198 4.48 1.37 9.66
CA TYR A 198 5.62 0.47 9.83
C TYR A 198 5.80 -0.41 8.60
N LEU A 199 6.82 -0.13 7.80
CA LEU A 199 7.09 -0.85 6.55
C LEU A 199 8.21 -1.86 6.75
N THR A 200 7.89 -3.15 6.70
CA THR A 200 8.91 -4.21 6.75
C THR A 200 9.30 -4.64 5.34
N ILE A 201 10.55 -4.38 5.00
CA ILE A 201 11.11 -4.52 3.65
C ILE A 201 12.16 -5.62 3.66
N ARG A 202 12.13 -6.45 2.62
CA ARG A 202 13.14 -7.45 2.30
C ARG A 202 13.97 -7.00 1.12
N ALA A 203 15.28 -7.13 1.23
CA ALA A 203 16.23 -7.06 0.13
C ALA A 203 16.78 -8.47 -0.13
N THR A 204 16.73 -8.95 -1.37
CA THR A 204 17.15 -10.31 -1.74
C THR A 204 18.11 -10.25 -2.93
N ASP A 205 19.26 -10.91 -2.82
CA ASP A 205 20.24 -11.03 -3.88
C ASP A 205 19.79 -12.00 -5.00
N ASN A 206 20.67 -12.21 -5.98
CA ASN A 206 20.45 -13.17 -7.07
C ASN A 206 21.36 -14.41 -6.93
N GLY A 207 21.84 -14.66 -5.72
CA GLY A 207 22.70 -15.77 -5.36
C GLY A 207 22.05 -17.15 -5.52
N ARG A 208 22.86 -18.20 -5.37
CA ARG A 208 22.38 -19.59 -5.30
C ARG A 208 23.09 -20.34 -4.16
N PRO A 209 22.44 -20.56 -3.01
CA PRO A 209 21.08 -20.13 -2.65
C PRO A 209 20.96 -18.61 -2.61
N GLN A 210 19.75 -18.04 -2.72
CA GLN A 210 19.56 -16.60 -2.47
C GLN A 210 19.63 -16.32 -0.98
N LEU A 211 20.25 -15.20 -0.60
CA LEU A 211 20.23 -14.68 0.75
C LEU A 211 19.44 -13.36 0.80
N ASP A 212 19.05 -12.97 2.01
CA ASP A 212 18.23 -11.78 2.22
C ASP A 212 18.50 -11.08 3.53
N ASP A 213 18.11 -9.82 3.56
CA ASP A 213 18.08 -8.97 4.74
C ASP A 213 16.73 -8.28 4.85
N VAL A 214 16.30 -8.07 6.10
CA VAL A 214 14.98 -7.53 6.40
C VAL A 214 15.12 -6.35 7.36
N CYS A 215 14.45 -5.25 7.03
CA CYS A 215 14.44 -4.05 7.84
C CYS A 215 13.02 -3.48 7.97
N THR A 216 12.67 -2.98 9.15
CA THR A 216 11.43 -2.25 9.38
C THR A 216 11.70 -0.76 9.51
N TYR A 217 11.07 0.05 8.66
CA TYR A 217 11.10 1.51 8.70
C TYR A 217 9.83 2.05 9.34
N LYS A 218 9.98 2.99 10.28
CA LYS A 218 8.88 3.80 10.81
C LYS A 218 8.74 5.05 9.95
N VAL A 219 7.72 5.10 9.10
CA VAL A 219 7.38 6.26 8.28
C VAL A 219 6.49 7.19 9.09
N ILE A 220 6.83 8.46 9.19
CA ILE A 220 6.02 9.48 9.85
C ILE A 220 5.11 10.16 8.81
N ILE A 221 3.83 10.31 9.14
CA ILE A 221 2.92 11.18 8.38
C ILE A 221 3.04 12.58 9.01
N GLU A 222 3.59 13.52 8.25
CA GLU A 222 3.79 14.90 8.71
C GLU A 222 2.50 15.68 8.62
N ASP A 223 2.25 16.41 9.70
CA ASP A 223 1.15 17.35 9.83
C ASP A 223 1.30 18.51 8.85
N ILE A 224 0.22 18.89 8.20
CA ILE A 224 0.10 20.19 7.52
C ILE A 224 -0.99 21.01 8.20
N ASN A 225 -0.97 22.33 8.01
CA ASN A 225 -2.06 23.18 8.49
C ASN A 225 -3.13 23.27 7.40
N ASP A 226 -4.04 22.30 7.37
CA ASP A 226 -5.17 22.25 6.44
C ASP A 226 -6.52 22.31 7.14
N ASN A 227 -6.55 22.29 8.48
CA ASN A 227 -7.74 22.61 9.25
C ASN A 227 -7.69 24.06 9.75
N GLN A 228 -8.88 24.66 9.87
CA GLN A 228 -9.05 25.98 10.43
C GLN A 228 -9.65 25.85 11.84
N PRO A 229 -9.37 26.80 12.77
CA PRO A 229 -9.96 26.78 14.09
C PRO A 229 -11.50 26.82 14.02
N VAL A 230 -12.14 25.92 14.75
CA VAL A 230 -13.61 25.81 14.82
C VAL A 230 -14.09 26.23 16.20
N PHE A 231 -14.98 27.22 16.24
CA PHE A 231 -15.64 27.65 17.48
C PHE A 231 -16.58 26.59 18.05
N ASP A 232 -16.69 26.53 19.38
CA ASP A 232 -17.57 25.56 20.06
C ASP A 232 -19.07 25.81 19.81
N LYS A 233 -19.43 27.01 19.31
CA LYS A 233 -20.79 27.40 18.96
C LYS A 233 -20.83 28.18 17.67
N VAL A 234 -21.90 27.97 16.89
CA VAL A 234 -22.21 28.78 15.69
C VAL A 234 -22.62 30.20 16.07
N ASN A 235 -23.36 30.33 17.18
CA ASN A 235 -23.81 31.61 17.71
C ASN A 235 -23.56 31.67 19.20
N TYR A 236 -23.03 32.80 19.63
CA TYR A 236 -22.85 33.14 21.03
C TYR A 236 -23.90 34.16 21.41
N VAL A 237 -24.80 33.76 22.31
CA VAL A 237 -25.90 34.60 22.80
C VAL A 237 -25.82 34.70 24.30
N GLU A 238 -25.72 35.93 24.81
CA GLU A 238 -25.70 36.19 26.25
C GLU A 238 -26.57 37.40 26.60
N SER A 239 -27.12 37.36 27.81
CA SER A 239 -27.97 38.39 28.36
C SER A 239 -27.19 39.23 29.36
N VAL A 240 -26.92 40.48 29.01
CA VAL A 240 -26.09 41.37 29.84
C VAL A 240 -26.98 42.30 30.67
N PRO A 241 -26.81 42.36 32.00
CA PRO A 241 -27.47 43.36 32.84
C PRO A 241 -27.01 44.77 32.48
N GLN A 242 -27.96 45.71 32.37
CA GLN A 242 -27.65 47.12 32.08
C GLN A 242 -26.73 47.81 33.11
N ASP A 243 -26.68 47.28 34.33
CA ASP A 243 -25.90 47.80 35.46
C ASP A 243 -24.55 47.08 35.63
N LEU A 244 -24.16 46.23 34.67
CA LEU A 244 -22.87 45.54 34.70
C LEU A 244 -21.71 46.56 34.66
N PRO A 245 -20.83 46.60 35.69
CA PRO A 245 -19.73 47.55 35.73
C PRO A 245 -18.70 47.36 34.60
N PRO A 246 -17.96 48.42 34.21
CA PRO A 246 -16.86 48.29 33.25
C PRO A 246 -15.78 47.29 33.71
N GLY A 247 -15.26 46.51 32.76
CA GLY A 247 -14.21 45.52 33.01
C GLY A 247 -14.71 44.16 33.50
N GLN A 248 -16.03 43.94 33.58
CA GLN A 248 -16.58 42.61 33.86
C GLN A 248 -16.55 41.72 32.61
N GLU A 249 -16.21 40.44 32.79
CA GLU A 249 -16.27 39.41 31.75
C GLU A 249 -17.73 39.12 31.41
N VAL A 250 -18.09 39.27 30.13
CA VAL A 250 -19.45 38.98 29.64
C VAL A 250 -19.55 37.52 29.19
N MET A 251 -18.57 37.07 28.44
CA MET A 251 -18.52 35.71 27.89
C MET A 251 -17.08 35.32 27.57
N ARG A 252 -16.81 34.03 27.68
CA ARG A 252 -15.63 33.40 27.09
C ARG A 252 -16.02 32.58 25.87
N ILE A 253 -15.33 32.81 24.76
CA ILE A 253 -15.45 32.00 23.55
C ILE A 253 -14.24 31.09 23.43
N SER A 254 -14.41 29.96 22.77
CA SER A 254 -13.32 29.03 22.49
C SER A 254 -13.46 28.46 21.09
N ALA A 255 -12.33 28.35 20.40
CA ALA A 255 -12.16 27.63 19.17
C ALA A 255 -11.06 26.57 19.33
N THR A 256 -11.23 25.48 18.61
CA THR A 256 -10.33 24.33 18.59
C THR A 256 -9.94 24.05 17.15
N ASP A 257 -8.64 23.82 16.95
CA ASP A 257 -8.09 23.38 15.67
C ASP A 257 -7.58 21.94 15.86
N ILE A 258 -7.85 21.07 14.88
CA ILE A 258 -7.58 19.63 14.99
C ILE A 258 -6.18 19.24 14.51
N ASP A 259 -5.45 20.15 13.87
CA ASP A 259 -4.05 19.98 13.49
C ASP A 259 -3.14 19.72 14.71
N ASP A 260 -1.85 19.46 14.51
CA ASP A 260 -0.92 19.18 15.60
C ASP A 260 0.12 20.27 15.87
N GLY A 261 0.57 20.33 17.12
CA GLY A 261 1.64 21.23 17.56
C GLY A 261 1.34 22.70 17.27
N ASN A 262 2.17 23.33 16.43
CA ASN A 262 2.05 24.75 16.11
C ASN A 262 0.87 25.04 15.17
N ASN A 263 0.42 24.05 14.40
CA ASN A 263 -0.65 24.22 13.43
C ASN A 263 -2.02 24.33 14.14
N SER A 264 -2.17 23.81 15.36
CA SER A 264 -3.39 23.98 16.16
C SER A 264 -3.40 25.13 17.16
N ILE A 265 -2.42 26.04 17.11
CA ILE A 265 -2.40 27.21 18.01
C ILE A 265 -3.41 28.26 17.53
N VAL A 266 -4.42 28.53 18.37
CA VAL A 266 -5.48 29.51 18.12
C VAL A 266 -5.17 30.84 18.81
N PHE A 267 -5.30 31.95 18.08
CA PHE A 267 -5.24 33.33 18.60
C PHE A 267 -6.62 34.00 18.54
N TYR A 268 -6.97 34.81 19.57
CA TYR A 268 -8.26 35.47 19.75
C TYR A 268 -8.13 36.99 19.80
#